data_AF-A0A965YFE1-F1
#
_entry.id   AF-A0A965YFE1-F1
#
_cell.length_a   1.000
_cell.length_b   1.000
_cell.length_c   1.000
_cell.angle_alpha   90.00
_cell.angle_beta   90.00
_cell.angle_gamma   90.00
#
_symmetry.space_group_name_H-M   'P 1'
#
loop_
_entity.id
_entity.type
_entity.pdbx_description
1 polymer ?
#
loop_
_entity_poly.entity_id
_entity_poly.type
_entity_poly.pdbx_seq_one_letter_code
_entity_poly.pdbx_strand_id
1 'polypeptide(L)'
;TVDDAIFFDIMAHRFLFNSPCLFNAGSGMIMDKKLSKLVYKSSADTTIEDYRALQSSKKDAQQLFACFVIGVEDSLEGIFDSVKDAAIISKFGGGVGANFSKLREAGASINGGMNGKSSGPVSFMETWNTMGNVVVQGGTRRSALMGMMDDNHPDIDTFINAKTEDGKLPYFNISVAISDKLMKAVEEDGDFDLISRLDGSVAKTVRARELWDSICEKAWKRGDPGIFFKDRANEDSLLRGDSQYHLSSTNPSLVAGTKVLTNQGIFNIEDLQGQNFRVPSILSDSSKAICIMSGENKQVREIVFAPSFSATATMEHKWPVLTLDGTVKRTPTSSLKRGDKIVKPRVRRTLGFGTLGSFDEGVFIGTLYGSGYISGNID
;
A
#
# COMPACT_ATOMS: atom_id res chain seq x y z
N THR A 1 -4.25 -9.26 -36.45
CA THR A 1 -2.92 -8.64 -36.27
C THR A 1 -2.54 -8.65 -34.79
N VAL A 2 -1.38 -8.11 -34.39
CA VAL A 2 -1.04 -7.96 -32.96
C VAL A 2 -2.09 -7.09 -32.26
N ASP A 3 -2.54 -6.02 -32.91
CA ASP A 3 -3.55 -5.09 -32.39
C ASP A 3 -4.89 -5.79 -32.14
N ASP A 4 -5.33 -6.65 -33.08
CA ASP A 4 -6.57 -7.41 -32.89
C ASP A 4 -6.44 -8.40 -31.73
N ALA A 5 -5.28 -9.04 -31.58
CA ALA A 5 -5.05 -9.97 -30.47
C ALA A 5 -5.11 -9.25 -29.12
N ILE A 6 -4.48 -8.08 -29.00
CA ILE A 6 -4.53 -7.24 -27.78
C ILE A 6 -5.97 -6.79 -27.50
N PHE A 7 -6.70 -6.34 -28.53
CA PHE A 7 -8.10 -5.94 -28.39
C PHE A 7 -8.97 -7.12 -27.90
N PHE A 8 -8.83 -8.30 -28.49
CA PHE A 8 -9.57 -9.49 -28.07
C PHE A 8 -9.22 -9.92 -26.65
N ASP A 9 -7.94 -9.89 -26.26
CA ASP A 9 -7.53 -10.21 -24.89
C ASP A 9 -8.09 -9.21 -23.87
N ILE A 10 -8.18 -7.92 -24.21
CA ILE A 10 -8.84 -6.91 -23.38
C ILE A 10 -10.33 -7.18 -23.25
N MET A 11 -11.04 -7.40 -24.38
CA MET A 11 -12.49 -7.62 -24.38
C MET A 11 -12.89 -8.95 -23.74
N ALA A 12 -12.01 -9.96 -23.80
CA ALA A 12 -12.19 -11.24 -23.12
C ALA A 12 -11.69 -11.22 -21.66
N HIS A 13 -11.19 -10.08 -21.18
CA HIS A 13 -10.58 -9.90 -19.86
C HIS A 13 -9.45 -10.89 -19.56
N ARG A 14 -8.73 -11.33 -20.59
CA ARG A 14 -7.51 -12.16 -20.45
C ARG A 14 -6.31 -11.30 -20.04
N PHE A 15 -6.37 -10.01 -20.38
CA PHE A 15 -5.38 -9.01 -20.04
C PHE A 15 -6.05 -7.64 -19.91
N LEU A 16 -5.68 -6.86 -18.89
CA LEU A 16 -6.13 -5.47 -18.74
C LEU A 16 -4.96 -4.60 -18.32
N PHE A 17 -4.90 -3.39 -18.89
CA PHE A 17 -3.96 -2.37 -18.42
C PHE A 17 -4.39 -1.84 -17.05
N ASN A 18 -3.42 -1.25 -16.33
CA ASN A 18 -3.72 -0.51 -15.10
C ASN A 18 -4.74 0.62 -15.35
N SER A 19 -5.47 1.01 -14.31
CA SER A 19 -6.63 1.87 -14.47
C SER A 19 -6.35 3.24 -15.12
N PRO A 20 -5.26 3.97 -14.79
CA PRO A 20 -4.90 5.19 -15.52
C PRO A 20 -4.79 5.02 -17.04
N CYS A 21 -4.23 3.90 -17.51
CA CYS A 21 -4.19 3.62 -18.94
C CYS A 21 -5.60 3.50 -19.53
N LEU A 22 -6.50 2.76 -18.86
CA LEU A 22 -7.89 2.59 -19.32
C LEU A 22 -8.71 3.89 -19.28
N PHE A 23 -8.47 4.75 -18.29
CA PHE A 23 -9.23 6.00 -18.10
C PHE A 23 -8.76 7.14 -18.99
N ASN A 24 -7.44 7.24 -19.20
CA ASN A 24 -6.84 8.42 -19.81
C ASN A 24 -6.40 8.21 -21.28
N ALA A 25 -6.41 6.98 -21.80
CA ALA A 25 -6.12 6.71 -23.20
C ALA A 25 -7.10 7.47 -24.12
N GLY A 26 -6.57 8.26 -25.06
CA GLY A 26 -7.39 9.08 -25.95
C GLY A 26 -8.12 10.25 -25.26
N SER A 27 -7.82 10.54 -23.99
CA SER A 27 -8.41 11.67 -23.27
C SER A 27 -8.19 12.99 -24.02
N GLY A 28 -9.25 13.79 -24.14
CA GLY A 28 -9.29 14.99 -24.97
C GLY A 28 -9.46 14.76 -26.48
N MET A 29 -9.01 13.62 -27.03
CA MET A 29 -9.21 13.27 -28.45
C MET A 29 -10.61 12.76 -28.73
N ILE A 30 -11.17 11.98 -27.80
CA ILE A 30 -12.54 11.44 -27.90
C ILE A 30 -13.61 12.53 -27.95
N MET A 31 -13.30 13.74 -27.46
CA MET A 31 -14.21 14.89 -27.49
C MET A 31 -14.11 15.69 -28.80
N ASP A 32 -13.05 15.50 -29.58
CA ASP A 32 -12.88 16.13 -30.89
C ASP A 32 -13.54 15.29 -31.99
N LYS A 33 -14.41 15.89 -32.80
CA LYS A 33 -15.20 15.17 -33.83
C LYS A 33 -14.36 14.50 -34.91
N LYS A 34 -13.16 15.02 -35.21
CA LYS A 34 -12.27 14.44 -36.22
C LYS A 34 -11.41 13.36 -35.60
N LEU A 35 -10.80 13.63 -34.45
CA LEU A 35 -9.91 12.70 -33.77
C LEU A 35 -10.66 11.50 -33.19
N SER A 36 -11.86 11.67 -32.66
CA SER A 36 -12.69 10.57 -32.15
C SER A 36 -12.93 9.49 -33.20
N LYS A 37 -13.15 9.86 -34.47
CA LYS A 37 -13.29 8.91 -35.57
C LYS A 37 -12.01 8.11 -35.82
N LEU A 38 -10.85 8.72 -35.60
CA LEU A 38 -9.55 8.05 -35.72
C LEU A 38 -9.30 7.13 -34.51
N VAL A 39 -9.64 7.57 -33.29
CA VAL A 39 -9.49 6.78 -32.05
C VAL A 39 -10.28 5.46 -32.12
N TYR A 40 -11.49 5.49 -32.69
CA TYR A 40 -12.35 4.30 -32.84
C TYR A 40 -12.25 3.63 -34.20
N LYS A 41 -11.30 4.03 -35.04
CA LYS A 41 -11.07 3.39 -36.35
C LYS A 41 -10.51 1.99 -36.14
N SER A 42 -10.97 1.02 -36.94
CA SER A 42 -10.41 -0.33 -36.89
C SER A 42 -8.92 -0.30 -37.23
N SER A 43 -8.13 -1.06 -36.49
CA SER A 43 -6.70 -1.32 -36.76
C SER A 43 -6.46 -1.72 -38.23
N ALA A 44 -7.37 -2.53 -38.81
CA ALA A 44 -7.28 -3.00 -40.19
C ALA A 44 -7.39 -1.87 -41.23
N ASP A 45 -8.09 -0.79 -40.91
CA ASP A 45 -8.35 0.34 -41.82
C ASP A 45 -7.48 1.56 -41.50
N THR A 46 -6.72 1.53 -40.40
CA THR A 46 -5.95 2.67 -39.89
C THR A 46 -4.64 2.82 -40.67
N THR A 47 -4.37 4.02 -41.19
CA THR A 47 -3.11 4.29 -41.91
C THR A 47 -2.03 4.84 -40.99
N ILE A 48 -0.78 4.88 -41.48
CA ILE A 48 0.32 5.46 -40.71
C ILE A 48 0.12 6.97 -40.47
N GLU A 49 -0.55 7.69 -41.39
CA GLU A 49 -0.93 9.09 -41.23
C GLU A 49 -1.96 9.27 -40.11
N ASP A 50 -2.92 8.34 -39.98
CA ASP A 50 -3.88 8.35 -38.88
C ASP A 50 -3.17 8.19 -37.53
N TYR A 51 -2.24 7.23 -37.42
CA TYR A 51 -1.42 7.07 -36.21
C TYR A 51 -0.58 8.32 -35.90
N ARG A 52 0.01 8.96 -36.91
CA ARG A 52 0.76 10.22 -36.74
C ARG A 52 -0.14 11.36 -36.27
N ALA A 53 -1.37 11.44 -36.79
CA ALA A 53 -2.35 12.45 -36.37
C ALA A 53 -2.81 12.23 -34.92
N LEU A 54 -3.03 10.98 -34.51
CA LEU A 54 -3.32 10.64 -33.12
C LEU A 54 -2.12 10.95 -32.21
N GLN A 55 -0.90 10.58 -32.61
CA GLN A 55 0.30 10.82 -31.81
C GLN A 55 0.57 12.31 -31.60
N SER A 56 0.43 13.13 -32.65
CA SER A 56 0.65 14.59 -32.58
C SER A 56 -0.46 15.32 -31.83
N SER A 57 -1.62 14.68 -31.63
CA SER A 57 -2.77 15.26 -30.93
C SER A 57 -2.84 14.89 -29.45
N LYS A 58 -1.85 14.16 -28.92
CA LYS A 58 -1.77 13.81 -27.49
C LYS A 58 -1.87 15.06 -26.61
N LYS A 59 -2.69 14.96 -25.57
CA LYS A 59 -2.91 16.01 -24.58
C LYS A 59 -2.19 15.65 -23.29
N ASP A 60 -1.80 16.65 -22.52
CA ASP A 60 -1.13 16.48 -21.22
C ASP A 60 -1.96 15.63 -20.23
N ALA A 61 -3.28 15.59 -20.41
CA ALA A 61 -4.18 14.75 -19.61
C ALA A 61 -4.05 13.23 -19.89
N GLN A 62 -3.30 12.81 -20.91
CA GLN A 62 -3.10 11.39 -21.26
C GLN A 62 -1.96 10.75 -20.46
N GLN A 63 -2.08 10.76 -19.13
CA GLN A 63 -1.17 10.08 -18.22
C GLN A 63 -1.62 8.62 -18.06
N LEU A 64 -0.76 7.66 -18.40
CA LEU A 64 -1.15 6.23 -18.51
C LEU A 64 -0.53 5.31 -17.44
N PHE A 65 0.28 5.85 -16.53
CA PHE A 65 1.03 5.09 -15.51
C PHE A 65 0.40 5.24 -14.13
N ALA A 66 0.25 4.14 -13.40
CA ALA A 66 -0.31 4.17 -12.05
C ALA A 66 0.71 4.47 -10.94
N CYS A 67 1.99 4.22 -11.18
CA CYS A 67 2.99 4.13 -10.11
C CYS A 67 4.08 5.16 -10.30
N PHE A 68 4.31 5.97 -9.28
CA PHE A 68 5.37 6.96 -9.24
C PHE A 68 6.13 6.90 -7.93
N VAL A 69 7.43 7.18 -8.01
CA VAL A 69 8.29 7.40 -6.85
C VAL A 69 9.04 8.70 -7.07
N ILE A 70 9.07 9.58 -6.07
CA ILE A 70 9.80 10.85 -6.11
C ILE A 70 10.69 11.03 -4.89
N GLY A 71 11.74 11.85 -5.05
CA GLY A 71 12.64 12.22 -3.96
C GLY A 71 12.07 13.35 -3.11
N VAL A 72 12.51 13.41 -1.85
CA VAL A 72 12.22 14.51 -0.92
C VAL A 72 13.55 15.00 -0.38
N GLU A 73 14.02 16.15 -0.88
CA GLU A 73 15.30 16.71 -0.46
C GLU A 73 15.17 17.48 0.86
N ASP A 74 16.23 17.48 1.68
CA ASP A 74 16.25 18.10 3.01
C ASP A 74 16.43 19.63 2.95
N SER A 75 15.47 20.29 2.31
CA SER A 75 15.29 21.74 2.29
C SER A 75 13.81 22.07 2.22
N LEU A 76 13.44 23.30 2.60
CA LEU A 76 12.05 23.72 2.52
C LEU A 76 11.55 23.71 1.07
N GLU A 77 12.38 24.19 0.15
CA GLU A 77 12.14 24.15 -1.29
C GLU A 77 11.96 22.71 -1.78
N GLY A 78 12.86 21.79 -1.40
CA GLY A 78 12.79 20.39 -1.79
C GLY A 78 11.53 19.67 -1.27
N ILE A 79 11.15 19.96 -0.03
CA ILE A 79 9.91 19.45 0.57
C ILE A 79 8.70 19.94 -0.22
N PHE A 80 8.56 21.25 -0.45
CA PHE A 80 7.38 21.79 -1.12
C PHE A 80 7.36 21.51 -2.63
N ASP A 81 8.51 21.38 -3.28
CA ASP A 81 8.59 20.87 -4.65
C ASP A 81 8.09 19.43 -4.72
N SER A 82 8.46 18.56 -3.77
CA SER A 82 7.94 17.20 -3.71
C SER A 82 6.41 17.15 -3.51
N VAL A 83 5.85 18.06 -2.69
CA VAL A 83 4.39 18.18 -2.52
C VAL A 83 3.72 18.61 -3.82
N LYS A 84 4.29 19.61 -4.51
CA LYS A 84 3.82 20.09 -5.82
C LYS A 84 3.82 18.96 -6.85
N ASP A 85 4.91 18.21 -6.94
CA ASP A 85 5.06 17.12 -7.90
C ASP A 85 4.07 15.99 -7.59
N ALA A 86 3.94 15.60 -6.32
CA ALA A 86 2.96 14.62 -5.87
C ALA A 86 1.51 15.07 -6.17
N ALA A 87 1.20 16.36 -6.03
CA ALA A 87 -0.10 16.93 -6.39
C ALA A 87 -0.38 16.84 -7.89
N ILE A 88 0.60 17.20 -8.73
CA ILE A 88 0.47 17.13 -10.19
C ILE A 88 0.27 15.67 -10.63
N ILE A 89 1.02 14.73 -10.08
CA ILE A 89 0.86 13.30 -10.39
C ILE A 89 -0.52 12.79 -9.95
N SER A 90 -0.92 13.13 -8.72
CA SER A 90 -2.21 12.71 -8.16
C SER A 90 -3.39 13.27 -8.94
N LYS A 91 -3.30 14.52 -9.44
CA LYS A 91 -4.30 15.14 -10.31
C LYS A 91 -4.63 14.28 -11.53
N PHE A 92 -3.64 13.56 -12.07
CA PHE A 92 -3.80 12.69 -13.23
C PHE A 92 -4.05 11.21 -12.88
N GLY A 93 -4.15 10.87 -11.59
CA GLY A 93 -4.54 9.53 -11.12
C GLY A 93 -3.40 8.57 -10.81
N GLY A 94 -2.16 9.06 -10.75
CA GLY A 94 -1.01 8.29 -10.30
C GLY A 94 -0.95 8.21 -8.77
N GLY A 95 -0.58 7.05 -8.24
CA GLY A 95 -0.18 6.88 -6.84
C GLY A 95 1.30 7.24 -6.69
N VAL A 96 1.64 7.92 -5.60
CA VAL A 96 2.97 8.50 -5.39
C VAL A 96 3.61 7.94 -4.12
N GLY A 97 4.80 7.37 -4.26
CA GLY A 97 5.65 6.98 -3.15
C GLY A 97 6.82 7.94 -2.95
N ALA A 98 7.23 8.09 -1.70
CA ALA A 98 8.46 8.77 -1.33
C ALA A 98 9.11 8.10 -0.12
N ASN A 99 10.43 8.18 -0.05
CA ASN A 99 11.18 7.87 1.17
C ASN A 99 11.59 9.19 1.83
N PHE A 100 11.13 9.39 3.05
CA PHE A 100 11.29 10.62 3.83
C PHE A 100 12.58 10.64 4.66
N SER A 101 13.43 9.61 4.54
CA SER A 101 14.63 9.43 5.36
C SER A 101 15.76 10.41 5.10
N LYS A 102 15.71 11.15 3.98
CA LYS A 102 16.65 12.24 3.72
C LYS A 102 16.43 13.43 4.63
N LEU A 103 15.17 13.64 5.07
CA LEU A 103 14.82 14.76 5.92
C LEU A 103 15.48 14.59 7.29
N ARG A 104 16.01 15.69 7.83
CA ARG A 104 16.61 15.69 9.16
C ARG A 104 15.60 15.44 10.27
N GLU A 105 16.05 14.74 11.30
CA GLU A 105 15.23 14.35 12.44
C GLU A 105 14.65 15.54 13.21
N ALA A 106 13.55 15.30 13.93
CA ALA A 106 12.92 16.29 14.78
C ALA A 106 13.91 16.82 15.83
N GLY A 107 13.97 18.14 16.00
CA GLY A 107 14.94 18.78 16.90
C GLY A 107 16.36 18.95 16.32
N ALA A 108 16.64 18.45 15.12
CA ALA A 108 17.88 18.78 14.41
C ALA A 108 17.95 20.29 14.14
N SER A 109 19.15 20.85 14.19
CA SER A 109 19.36 22.29 14.00
C SER A 109 19.15 22.71 12.54
N ILE A 110 18.56 23.89 12.35
CA ILE A 110 18.38 24.51 11.03
C ILE A 110 19.39 25.66 10.90
N ASN A 111 20.23 25.60 9.87
CA ASN A 111 21.18 26.65 9.55
C ASN A 111 20.42 27.89 9.03
N GLY A 112 20.78 29.08 9.49
CA GLY A 112 20.08 30.33 9.11
C GLY A 112 19.93 31.38 10.21
N GLY A 113 20.58 31.21 11.37
CA GLY A 113 20.72 32.27 12.38
C GLY A 113 19.57 32.43 13.39
N MET A 114 18.52 31.60 13.32
CA MET A 114 17.34 31.72 14.21
C MET A 114 17.26 30.68 15.34
N ASN A 115 18.31 29.89 15.58
CA ASN A 115 18.25 28.73 16.52
C ASN A 115 17.05 27.80 16.23
N GLY A 116 16.62 27.72 14.97
CA GLY A 116 15.47 26.93 14.53
C GLY A 116 15.71 25.43 14.69
N LYS A 117 14.64 24.71 15.00
CA LYS A 117 14.64 23.25 15.20
C LYS A 117 13.71 22.60 14.17
N SER A 118 14.17 21.53 13.54
CA SER A 118 13.38 20.75 12.58
C SER A 118 12.13 20.18 13.24
N SER A 119 11.01 20.20 12.51
CA SER A 119 9.79 19.51 12.90
C SER A 119 9.84 18.00 12.65
N GLY A 120 10.85 17.53 11.90
CA GLY A 120 11.06 16.12 11.55
C GLY A 120 10.20 15.63 10.38
N PRO A 121 10.51 14.46 9.81
CA PRO A 121 9.90 13.98 8.57
C PRO A 121 8.40 13.70 8.69
N VAL A 122 7.95 13.11 9.81
CA VAL A 122 6.54 12.78 10.04
C VAL A 122 5.67 14.04 10.07
N SER A 123 6.18 15.16 10.60
CA SER A 123 5.48 16.45 10.53
C SER A 123 5.33 16.95 9.09
N PHE A 124 6.35 16.78 8.26
CA PHE A 124 6.27 17.18 6.84
C PHE A 124 5.38 16.24 6.02
N MET A 125 5.25 14.96 6.40
CA MET A 125 4.28 14.05 5.77
C MET A 125 2.84 14.56 5.90
N GLU A 126 2.50 15.36 6.92
CA GLU A 126 1.17 15.96 7.03
C GLU A 126 0.86 16.98 5.92
N THR A 127 1.89 17.60 5.32
CA THR A 127 1.71 18.48 4.16
C THR A 127 1.26 17.68 2.93
N TRP A 128 1.88 16.52 2.70
CA TRP A 128 1.48 15.57 1.68
C TRP A 128 0.08 14.99 1.96
N ASN A 129 -0.21 14.64 3.21
CA ASN A 129 -1.50 14.11 3.62
C ASN A 129 -2.62 15.12 3.38
N THR A 130 -2.38 16.40 3.71
CA THR A 130 -3.31 17.50 3.43
C THR A 130 -3.50 17.67 1.92
N MET A 131 -2.43 17.62 1.14
CA MET A 131 -2.51 17.64 -0.32
C MET A 131 -3.37 16.49 -0.86
N GLY A 132 -3.18 15.26 -0.34
CA GLY A 132 -3.96 14.09 -0.75
C GLY A 132 -5.46 14.20 -0.45
N ASN A 133 -5.83 15.03 0.53
CA ASN A 133 -7.22 15.36 0.83
C ASN A 133 -7.82 16.35 -0.19
N VAL A 134 -7.02 17.32 -0.62
CA VAL A 134 -7.49 18.46 -1.45
C VAL A 134 -7.45 18.13 -2.93
N VAL A 135 -6.48 17.34 -3.38
CA VAL A 135 -6.28 16.99 -4.79
C VAL A 135 -7.01 15.67 -5.09
N VAL A 136 -8.05 15.73 -5.91
CA VAL A 136 -8.89 14.58 -6.27
C VAL A 136 -8.97 14.46 -7.80
N GLN A 137 -8.63 13.28 -8.34
CA GLN A 137 -8.78 13.01 -9.77
C GLN A 137 -10.27 12.95 -10.13
N GLY A 138 -10.70 13.81 -11.06
CA GLY A 138 -12.07 13.81 -11.59
C GLY A 138 -13.17 13.98 -10.53
N GLY A 139 -12.84 14.53 -9.35
CA GLY A 139 -13.77 14.73 -8.24
C GLY A 139 -14.18 13.48 -7.45
N THR A 140 -13.66 12.29 -7.78
CA THR A 140 -14.09 11.02 -7.15
C THR A 140 -12.95 10.15 -6.59
N ARG A 141 -11.74 10.19 -7.17
CA ARG A 141 -10.61 9.34 -6.72
C ARG A 141 -9.57 10.16 -5.97
N ARG A 142 -9.44 9.89 -4.66
CA ARG A 142 -8.46 10.57 -3.78
C ARG A 142 -7.04 10.03 -4.00
N SER A 143 -6.04 10.82 -3.62
CA SER A 143 -4.63 10.43 -3.73
C SER A 143 -4.32 9.19 -2.91
N ALA A 144 -3.51 8.31 -3.47
CA ALA A 144 -2.89 7.20 -2.76
C ALA A 144 -1.40 7.50 -2.60
N LEU A 145 -0.93 7.56 -1.37
CA LEU A 145 0.45 7.93 -1.04
C LEU A 145 1.17 6.77 -0.35
N MET A 146 2.45 6.57 -0.65
CA MET A 146 3.35 5.68 0.09
C MET A 146 4.42 6.51 0.78
N GLY A 147 4.55 6.33 2.09
CA GLY A 147 5.58 6.96 2.90
C GLY A 147 6.52 5.89 3.40
N MET A 148 7.81 6.05 3.15
CA MET A 148 8.82 5.17 3.70
C MET A 148 9.83 5.89 4.57
N MET A 149 10.36 5.14 5.53
CA MET A 149 11.46 5.56 6.39
C MET A 149 12.42 4.40 6.59
N ASP A 150 13.70 4.70 6.51
CA ASP A 150 14.82 3.82 6.77
C ASP A 150 14.83 3.45 8.25
N ASP A 151 15.05 2.17 8.50
CA ASP A 151 15.16 1.56 9.83
C ASP A 151 16.10 2.29 10.80
N ASN A 152 17.18 2.90 10.31
CA ASN A 152 18.15 3.64 11.12
C ASN A 152 17.86 5.14 11.26
N HIS A 153 16.68 5.62 10.83
CA HIS A 153 16.32 7.03 10.99
C HIS A 153 16.03 7.34 12.49
N PRO A 154 16.49 8.47 13.06
CA PRO A 154 16.25 8.78 14.48
C PRO A 154 14.77 8.90 14.86
N ASP A 155 13.93 9.36 13.92
CA ASP A 155 12.47 9.44 14.09
C ASP A 155 11.72 8.15 13.75
N ILE A 156 12.40 6.99 13.61
CA ILE A 156 11.74 5.73 13.25
C ILE A 156 10.62 5.34 14.22
N ASP A 157 10.80 5.56 15.52
CA ASP A 157 9.77 5.26 16.52
C ASP A 157 8.53 6.15 16.32
N THR A 158 8.72 7.44 16.07
CA THR A 158 7.62 8.36 15.73
C THR A 158 6.89 7.92 14.46
N PHE A 159 7.64 7.47 13.45
CA PHE A 159 7.10 7.04 12.16
C PHE A 159 6.26 5.76 12.27
N ILE A 160 6.76 4.71 12.93
CA ILE A 160 6.01 3.45 13.07
C ILE A 160 4.76 3.62 13.95
N ASN A 161 4.77 4.61 14.85
CA ASN A 161 3.61 4.98 15.66
C ASN A 161 2.65 5.97 14.97
N ALA A 162 3.00 6.53 13.81
CA ALA A 162 2.27 7.65 13.19
C ALA A 162 0.80 7.32 12.88
N LYS A 163 0.48 6.06 12.58
CA LYS A 163 -0.88 5.57 12.27
C LYS A 163 -1.53 4.78 13.40
N THR A 164 -1.03 4.89 14.64
CA THR A 164 -1.65 4.23 15.80
C THR A 164 -2.93 4.92 16.27
N GLU A 165 -2.99 6.24 16.10
CA GLU A 165 -4.17 7.08 16.31
C GLU A 165 -5.03 7.14 15.05
N ASP A 166 -6.34 7.01 15.21
CA ASP A 166 -7.27 7.07 14.09
C ASP A 166 -7.25 8.46 13.42
N GLY A 167 -7.24 8.48 12.08
CA GLY A 167 -7.32 9.71 11.30
C GLY A 167 -5.98 10.43 11.07
N LYS A 168 -4.86 9.94 11.61
CA LYS A 168 -3.52 10.40 11.23
C LYS A 168 -3.05 9.74 9.93
N LEU A 169 -2.52 10.56 9.02
CA LEU A 169 -2.01 10.14 7.71
C LEU A 169 -2.94 9.18 6.92
N PRO A 170 -4.27 9.42 6.81
CA PRO A 170 -5.22 8.50 6.18
C PRO A 170 -4.97 8.23 4.69
N TYR A 171 -4.24 9.10 3.99
CA TYR A 171 -3.90 8.92 2.57
C TYR A 171 -2.60 8.15 2.33
N PHE A 172 -1.84 7.90 3.41
CA PHE A 172 -0.59 7.16 3.35
C PHE A 172 -0.79 5.69 3.71
N ASN A 173 -0.21 4.82 2.90
CA ASN A 173 0.38 3.59 3.43
C ASN A 173 1.78 3.95 3.92
N ILE A 174 2.22 3.36 5.04
CA ILE A 174 3.58 3.57 5.53
C ILE A 174 4.36 2.25 5.53
N SER A 175 5.65 2.30 5.27
CA SER A 175 6.53 1.12 5.33
C SER A 175 7.90 1.47 5.88
N VAL A 176 8.52 0.53 6.59
CA VAL A 176 9.91 0.66 7.03
C VAL A 176 10.82 0.02 5.99
N ALA A 177 11.83 0.78 5.55
CA ALA A 177 12.88 0.31 4.66
C ALA A 177 13.97 -0.39 5.51
N ILE A 178 13.84 -1.71 5.64
CA ILE A 178 14.67 -2.60 6.46
C ILE A 178 15.96 -2.93 5.73
N SER A 179 17.08 -2.75 6.43
CA SER A 179 18.42 -3.18 6.01
C SER A 179 18.76 -4.57 6.52
N ASP A 180 19.68 -5.23 5.84
CA ASP A 180 20.30 -6.48 6.29
C ASP A 180 21.05 -6.27 7.61
N LYS A 181 21.58 -5.05 7.84
CA LYS A 181 22.23 -4.67 9.10
C LYS A 181 21.29 -4.79 10.29
N LEU A 182 20.05 -4.30 10.17
CA LEU A 182 19.05 -4.46 11.24
C LEU A 182 18.72 -5.94 11.44
N MET A 183 18.47 -6.68 10.36
CA MET A 183 18.09 -8.10 10.46
C MET A 183 19.17 -8.93 11.16
N LYS A 184 20.45 -8.70 10.83
CA LYS A 184 21.57 -9.33 11.50
C LYS A 184 21.63 -8.97 12.99
N ALA A 185 21.45 -7.70 13.33
CA ALA A 185 21.44 -7.26 14.73
C ALA A 185 20.25 -7.86 15.51
N VAL A 186 19.09 -8.07 14.87
CA VAL A 186 17.94 -8.75 15.49
C VAL A 186 18.27 -10.22 15.78
N GLU A 187 18.85 -10.92 14.81
CA GLU A 187 19.24 -12.34 14.96
C GLU A 187 20.23 -12.53 16.11
N GLU A 188 21.27 -11.70 16.16
CA GLU A 188 22.34 -11.74 17.15
C GLU A 188 21.92 -11.19 18.53
N ASP A 189 20.69 -10.70 18.69
CA ASP A 189 20.25 -9.97 19.88
C ASP A 189 21.23 -8.84 20.23
N GLY A 190 21.51 -7.99 19.25
CA GLY A 190 22.46 -6.89 19.33
C GLY A 190 21.81 -5.51 19.47
N ASP A 191 22.67 -4.50 19.51
CA ASP A 191 22.30 -3.09 19.48
C ASP A 191 22.24 -2.59 18.02
N PHE A 192 21.47 -1.51 17.80
CA PHE A 192 21.30 -0.87 16.51
C PHE A 192 21.32 0.65 16.64
N ASP A 193 22.20 1.29 15.87
CA ASP A 193 22.38 2.74 15.90
C ASP A 193 21.43 3.44 14.93
N LEU A 194 20.71 4.43 15.45
CA LEU A 194 19.96 5.42 14.70
C LEU A 194 20.86 6.60 14.36
N ILE A 195 20.94 6.96 13.08
CA ILE A 195 21.96 7.83 12.52
C ILE A 195 21.37 9.19 12.14
N SER A 196 21.92 10.27 12.70
CA SER A 196 21.50 11.64 12.37
C SER A 196 21.69 11.91 10.88
N ARG A 197 20.70 12.55 10.25
CA ARG A 197 20.82 12.99 8.84
C ARG A 197 21.57 14.30 8.70
N LEU A 198 21.85 14.98 9.81
CA LEU A 198 22.55 16.26 9.82
C LEU A 198 24.06 16.07 9.58
N ASP A 199 24.68 15.14 10.30
CA ASP A 199 26.14 14.97 10.32
C ASP A 199 26.60 13.50 10.26
N GLY A 200 25.67 12.54 10.23
CA GLY A 200 25.99 11.11 10.20
C GLY A 200 26.42 10.53 11.55
N SER A 201 26.33 11.28 12.65
CA SER A 201 26.62 10.79 13.99
C SER A 201 25.53 9.84 14.51
N VAL A 202 25.87 9.04 15.52
CA VAL A 202 24.89 8.21 16.23
C VAL A 202 24.03 9.10 17.11
N ALA A 203 22.75 9.25 16.74
CA ALA A 203 21.77 10.02 17.49
C ALA A 203 21.26 9.24 18.72
N LYS A 204 21.05 7.92 18.55
CA LYS A 204 20.56 7.02 19.60
C LYS A 204 20.90 5.58 19.25
N THR A 205 21.27 4.79 20.25
CA THR A 205 21.39 3.32 20.12
C THR A 205 20.18 2.66 20.76
N VAL A 206 19.60 1.66 20.09
CA VAL A 206 18.43 0.89 20.56
C VAL A 206 18.71 -0.61 20.50
N ARG A 207 17.96 -1.41 21.25
CA ARG A 207 17.98 -2.87 21.08
C ARG A 207 17.31 -3.24 19.76
N ALA A 208 18.02 -3.98 18.92
CA ALA A 208 17.51 -4.33 17.59
C ALA A 208 16.19 -5.12 17.66
N ARG A 209 16.11 -6.08 18.59
CA ARG A 209 14.88 -6.86 18.83
C ARG A 209 13.70 -6.00 19.28
N GLU A 210 13.93 -5.01 20.14
CA GLU A 210 12.85 -4.13 20.60
C GLU A 210 12.29 -3.27 19.46
N LEU A 211 13.17 -2.73 18.59
CA LEU A 211 12.74 -2.00 17.39
C LEU A 211 11.94 -2.90 16.45
N TRP A 212 12.44 -4.11 16.18
CA TRP A 212 11.77 -5.09 15.33
C TRP A 212 10.41 -5.52 15.88
N ASP A 213 10.34 -5.83 17.17
CA ASP A 213 9.10 -6.21 17.85
C ASP A 213 8.09 -5.07 17.83
N SER A 214 8.54 -3.82 18.01
CA SER A 214 7.69 -2.65 17.88
C SER A 214 7.10 -2.54 16.47
N ILE A 215 7.91 -2.67 15.42
CA ILE A 215 7.44 -2.67 14.02
C ILE A 215 6.35 -3.74 13.80
N CYS A 216 6.63 -4.97 14.23
CA CYS A 216 5.71 -6.10 14.09
C CYS A 216 4.40 -5.87 14.88
N GLU A 217 4.49 -5.33 16.10
CA GLU A 217 3.35 -5.04 16.94
C GLU A 217 2.43 -3.98 16.31
N LYS A 218 3.00 -2.90 15.75
CA LYS A 218 2.19 -1.86 15.07
C LYS A 218 1.53 -2.43 13.82
N ALA A 219 2.27 -3.18 13.00
CA ALA A 219 1.73 -3.87 11.84
C ALA A 219 0.59 -4.82 12.21
N TRP A 220 0.72 -5.59 13.29
CA TRP A 220 -0.34 -6.46 13.79
C TRP A 220 -1.57 -5.67 14.27
N LYS A 221 -1.39 -4.53 14.95
CA LYS A 221 -2.48 -3.70 15.47
C LYS A 221 -3.28 -2.98 14.38
N ARG A 222 -2.62 -2.48 13.33
CA ARG A 222 -3.21 -1.53 12.37
C ARG A 222 -3.00 -1.86 10.90
N GLY A 223 -2.23 -2.90 10.57
CA GLY A 223 -1.84 -3.22 9.19
C GLY A 223 -0.71 -2.35 8.64
N ASP A 224 -0.20 -1.41 9.45
CA ASP A 224 0.91 -0.51 9.14
C ASP A 224 1.88 -0.45 10.34
N PRO A 225 3.19 -0.28 10.11
CA PRO A 225 3.83 -0.14 8.80
C PRO A 225 4.04 -1.48 8.09
N GLY A 226 4.06 -1.44 6.76
CA GLY A 226 4.62 -2.52 5.94
C GLY A 226 6.15 -2.58 6.04
N ILE A 227 6.74 -3.56 5.37
CA ILE A 227 8.19 -3.76 5.34
C ILE A 227 8.67 -3.75 3.88
N PHE A 228 9.77 -3.04 3.63
CA PHE A 228 10.50 -3.04 2.38
C PHE A 228 11.97 -3.38 2.64
N PHE A 229 12.44 -4.52 2.15
CA PHE A 229 13.85 -4.92 2.32
C PHE A 229 14.72 -4.22 1.29
N LYS A 230 15.29 -3.07 1.68
CA LYS A 230 15.92 -2.12 0.75
C LYS A 230 17.22 -2.65 0.18
N ASP A 231 18.01 -3.35 0.99
CA ASP A 231 19.30 -3.89 0.55
C ASP A 231 19.06 -4.96 -0.50
N ARG A 232 18.10 -5.85 -0.25
CA ARG A 232 17.74 -6.88 -1.22
C ARG A 232 17.19 -6.31 -2.52
N ALA A 233 16.28 -5.33 -2.43
CA ALA A 233 15.70 -4.69 -3.61
C ALA A 233 16.78 -4.04 -4.50
N ASN A 234 17.80 -3.44 -3.89
CA ASN A 234 18.92 -2.85 -4.61
C ASN A 234 19.88 -3.92 -5.17
N GLU A 235 20.14 -5.00 -4.44
CA GLU A 235 20.97 -6.11 -4.91
C GLU A 235 20.34 -6.83 -6.11
N ASP A 236 19.01 -6.97 -6.13
CA ASP A 236 18.27 -7.57 -7.24
C ASP A 236 18.15 -6.67 -8.47
N SER A 237 18.41 -5.37 -8.31
CA SER A 237 18.30 -4.43 -9.41
C SER A 237 19.29 -4.78 -10.52
N LEU A 238 18.80 -4.84 -11.76
CA LEU A 238 19.66 -4.91 -12.95
C LEU A 238 20.55 -3.67 -13.08
N LEU A 239 20.20 -2.57 -12.40
CA LEU A 239 20.93 -1.31 -12.38
C LEU A 239 21.85 -1.15 -11.15
N ARG A 240 22.04 -2.19 -10.33
CA ARG A 240 22.87 -2.12 -9.11
C ARG A 240 24.32 -1.67 -9.31
N GLY A 241 24.84 -1.76 -10.54
CA GLY A 241 26.18 -1.31 -10.90
C GLY A 241 26.28 0.17 -11.28
N ASP A 242 25.14 0.86 -11.43
CA ASP A 242 25.10 2.29 -11.72
C ASP A 242 25.10 3.08 -10.39
N SER A 243 26.15 3.86 -10.15
CA SER A 243 26.29 4.67 -8.94
C SER A 243 25.26 5.79 -8.83
N GLN A 244 24.57 6.12 -9.92
CA GLN A 244 23.50 7.12 -9.93
C GLN A 244 22.12 6.52 -9.65
N TYR A 245 22.00 5.19 -9.59
CA TYR A 245 20.73 4.50 -9.37
C TYR A 245 20.66 3.84 -8.01
N HIS A 246 19.64 4.21 -7.23
CA HIS A 246 19.34 3.59 -5.94
C HIS A 246 17.84 3.55 -5.70
N LEU A 247 17.29 2.36 -5.43
CA LEU A 247 15.90 2.16 -5.06
C LEU A 247 15.71 2.56 -3.59
N SER A 248 15.13 3.74 -3.39
CA SER A 248 14.86 4.27 -2.05
C SER A 248 13.40 4.05 -1.61
N SER A 249 12.47 3.82 -2.55
CA SER A 249 11.04 3.74 -2.24
C SER A 249 10.25 2.86 -3.23
N THR A 250 8.94 2.72 -3.00
CA THR A 250 7.95 1.93 -3.75
C THR A 250 6.66 2.75 -3.87
N ASN A 251 5.76 2.35 -4.77
CA ASN A 251 4.44 2.96 -4.89
C ASN A 251 3.44 2.36 -3.88
N PRO A 252 2.33 3.06 -3.54
CA PRO A 252 1.33 2.52 -2.62
C PRO A 252 0.53 1.36 -3.23
N SER A 253 0.26 0.30 -2.45
CA SER A 253 -0.66 -0.80 -2.83
C SER A 253 -1.20 -1.61 -1.63
N LEU A 254 -2.53 -1.59 -1.42
CA LEU A 254 -3.38 -2.79 -1.58
C LEU A 254 -4.58 -2.39 -2.47
N VAL A 255 -4.82 -3.21 -3.47
CA VAL A 255 -5.59 -2.88 -4.67
C VAL A 255 -6.46 -4.06 -5.07
N ALA A 256 -7.26 -3.90 -6.14
CA ALA A 256 -7.69 -5.04 -6.94
C ALA A 256 -6.49 -5.99 -7.15
N GLY A 257 -6.64 -7.24 -6.73
CA GLY A 257 -5.54 -8.20 -6.56
C GLY A 257 -5.38 -8.71 -5.12
N THR A 258 -6.08 -8.09 -4.15
CA THR A 258 -6.00 -8.50 -2.73
C THR A 258 -6.51 -9.92 -2.57
N LYS A 259 -5.63 -10.82 -2.13
CA LYS A 259 -5.88 -12.26 -2.07
C LYS A 259 -6.73 -12.64 -0.84
N VAL A 260 -7.93 -13.17 -1.07
CA VAL A 260 -8.91 -13.63 -0.07
C VAL A 260 -9.00 -15.16 -0.10
N LEU A 261 -8.73 -15.80 1.04
CA LEU A 261 -8.84 -17.25 1.18
C LEU A 261 -10.31 -17.69 1.25
N THR A 262 -10.70 -18.53 0.29
CA THR A 262 -12.02 -19.17 0.23
C THR A 262 -11.87 -20.69 0.25
N ASN A 263 -12.97 -21.42 0.36
CA ASN A 263 -13.01 -22.88 0.25
C ASN A 263 -12.70 -23.41 -1.15
N GLN A 264 -12.64 -22.53 -2.16
CA GLN A 264 -12.33 -22.86 -3.55
C GLN A 264 -10.93 -22.40 -3.97
N GLY A 265 -10.13 -21.90 -3.01
CA GLY A 265 -8.82 -21.32 -3.27
C GLY A 265 -8.76 -19.85 -2.88
N ILE A 266 -7.64 -19.22 -3.22
CA ILE A 266 -7.36 -17.82 -2.91
C ILE A 266 -7.70 -16.97 -4.14
N PHE A 267 -8.67 -16.08 -4.02
CA PHE A 267 -9.16 -15.24 -5.11
C PHE A 267 -8.81 -13.77 -4.86
N ASN A 268 -8.75 -12.94 -5.89
CA ASN A 268 -8.66 -11.51 -5.65
C ASN A 268 -10.00 -10.98 -5.10
N ILE A 269 -9.94 -9.93 -4.29
CA ILE A 269 -11.10 -9.42 -3.55
C ILE A 269 -12.21 -8.91 -4.47
N GLU A 270 -11.84 -8.40 -5.64
CA GLU A 270 -12.75 -7.96 -6.70
C GLU A 270 -13.44 -9.12 -7.42
N ASP A 271 -12.76 -10.26 -7.55
CA ASP A 271 -13.31 -11.47 -8.19
C ASP A 271 -14.42 -12.11 -7.33
N LEU A 272 -14.49 -11.74 -6.05
CA LEU A 272 -15.46 -12.23 -5.10
C LEU A 272 -16.71 -11.34 -5.00
N GLN A 273 -16.69 -10.14 -5.59
CA GLN A 273 -17.82 -9.20 -5.55
C GLN A 273 -19.03 -9.76 -6.32
N GLY A 274 -20.19 -9.84 -5.66
CA GLY A 274 -21.41 -10.42 -6.25
C GLY A 274 -21.39 -11.95 -6.43
N GLN A 275 -20.28 -12.62 -6.10
CA GLN A 275 -20.17 -14.08 -6.13
C GLN A 275 -20.63 -14.70 -4.81
N ASN A 276 -21.11 -15.93 -4.91
CA ASN A 276 -21.38 -16.78 -3.75
C ASN A 276 -20.15 -17.66 -3.48
N PHE A 277 -19.30 -17.25 -2.55
CA PHE A 277 -18.13 -18.03 -2.14
C PHE A 277 -18.28 -18.50 -0.69
N ARG A 278 -17.43 -19.40 -0.21
CA ARG A 278 -17.39 -19.73 1.22
C ARG A 278 -16.02 -19.39 1.77
N VAL A 279 -15.98 -18.75 2.93
CA VAL A 279 -14.74 -18.46 3.65
C VAL A 279 -14.62 -19.36 4.87
N PRO A 280 -13.41 -19.62 5.38
CA PRO A 280 -13.22 -20.27 6.66
C PRO A 280 -14.12 -19.63 7.73
N SER A 281 -14.86 -20.47 8.45
CA SER A 281 -15.92 -20.01 9.34
C SER A 281 -15.72 -20.44 10.77
N ILE A 282 -16.52 -19.81 11.61
CA ILE A 282 -16.51 -19.90 13.04
C ILE A 282 -17.27 -21.11 13.56
N LEU A 283 -18.30 -21.52 12.83
CA LEU A 283 -19.25 -22.56 13.25
C LEU A 283 -19.15 -23.82 12.38
N SER A 284 -18.31 -23.80 11.35
CA SER A 284 -18.13 -24.87 10.36
C SER A 284 -16.80 -24.66 9.63
N ASP A 285 -16.30 -25.68 8.95
CA ASP A 285 -15.03 -25.60 8.19
C ASP A 285 -15.06 -24.50 7.11
N SER A 286 -16.24 -24.15 6.58
CA SER A 286 -16.45 -22.97 5.75
C SER A 286 -17.91 -22.49 5.77
N SER A 287 -18.14 -21.18 5.64
CA SER A 287 -19.48 -20.59 5.55
C SER A 287 -19.61 -19.70 4.34
N LYS A 288 -20.82 -19.68 3.78
CA LYS A 288 -21.16 -18.84 2.63
C LYS A 288 -20.97 -17.36 2.99
N ALA A 289 -20.22 -16.66 2.16
CA ALA A 289 -19.95 -15.24 2.23
C ALA A 289 -20.34 -14.61 0.88
N ILE A 290 -20.68 -13.33 0.95
CA ILE A 290 -20.98 -12.50 -0.21
C ILE A 290 -20.17 -11.23 -0.01
N CYS A 291 -19.37 -10.86 -1.00
CA CYS A 291 -18.66 -9.59 -1.02
C CYS A 291 -19.64 -8.56 -1.60
N ILE A 292 -20.08 -7.63 -0.76
CA ILE A 292 -21.00 -6.56 -1.11
C ILE A 292 -20.39 -5.22 -0.73
N MET A 293 -20.56 -4.22 -1.59
CA MET A 293 -20.27 -2.83 -1.23
C MET A 293 -21.31 -2.39 -0.18
N SER A 294 -20.88 -2.15 1.05
CA SER A 294 -21.80 -1.91 2.18
C SER A 294 -22.49 -0.55 2.14
N GLY A 295 -22.05 0.38 1.28
CA GLY A 295 -22.70 1.66 0.99
C GLY A 295 -21.70 2.83 0.92
N GLU A 296 -22.11 3.92 0.28
CA GLU A 296 -21.34 5.17 0.21
C GLU A 296 -21.75 6.12 1.35
N ASN A 297 -20.78 6.80 1.98
CA ASN A 297 -21.00 7.84 3.01
C ASN A 297 -21.86 7.39 4.23
N LYS A 298 -21.81 6.12 4.63
CA LYS A 298 -22.58 5.62 5.77
C LYS A 298 -21.86 5.84 7.11
N GLN A 299 -22.64 6.12 8.15
CA GLN A 299 -22.15 6.22 9.53
C GLN A 299 -21.68 4.85 10.03
N VAL A 300 -20.44 4.79 10.54
CA VAL A 300 -19.84 3.60 11.16
C VAL A 300 -19.79 3.75 12.68
N ARG A 301 -19.86 2.63 13.41
CA ARG A 301 -19.62 2.57 14.85
C ARG A 301 -18.42 1.70 15.16
N GLU A 302 -17.63 2.14 16.12
CA GLU A 302 -16.58 1.33 16.74
C GLU A 302 -17.22 0.35 17.74
N ILE A 303 -16.77 -0.90 17.70
CA ILE A 303 -17.20 -1.98 18.58
C ILE A 303 -15.96 -2.51 19.28
N VAL A 304 -15.97 -2.44 20.61
CA VAL A 304 -14.81 -2.81 21.44
C VAL A 304 -15.04 -4.18 22.08
N PHE A 305 -14.10 -5.09 21.86
CA PHE A 305 -14.06 -6.47 22.32
C PHE A 305 -12.98 -6.63 23.42
N ALA A 306 -13.31 -7.39 24.47
CA ALA A 306 -12.31 -7.82 25.45
C ALA A 306 -11.44 -8.97 24.86
N PRO A 307 -10.11 -9.01 25.13
CA PRO A 307 -9.42 -8.20 26.12
C PRO A 307 -8.86 -6.86 25.62
N SER A 308 -8.75 -6.58 24.31
CA SER A 308 -8.31 -5.27 23.75
C SER A 308 -8.35 -5.26 22.21
N PHE A 309 -9.49 -5.58 21.59
CA PHE A 309 -9.64 -5.54 20.12
C PHE A 309 -10.82 -4.63 19.78
N SER A 310 -10.73 -3.75 18.80
CA SER A 310 -11.89 -3.01 18.29
C SER A 310 -12.01 -3.14 16.78
N ALA A 311 -13.25 -3.04 16.27
CA ALA A 311 -13.53 -3.05 14.85
C ALA A 311 -14.58 -1.97 14.53
N THR A 312 -14.48 -1.36 13.36
CA THR A 312 -15.47 -0.41 12.85
C THR A 312 -16.42 -1.11 11.88
N ALA A 313 -17.72 -0.82 12.00
CA ALA A 313 -18.70 -1.37 11.06
C ALA A 313 -19.90 -0.44 10.89
N THR A 314 -20.57 -0.54 9.73
CA THR A 314 -21.86 0.13 9.51
C THR A 314 -22.93 -0.43 10.44
N MET A 315 -23.98 0.36 10.68
CA MET A 315 -25.04 0.02 11.64
C MET A 315 -25.77 -1.28 11.32
N GLU A 316 -25.81 -1.66 10.04
CA GLU A 316 -26.45 -2.85 9.51
C GLU A 316 -25.55 -4.11 9.49
N HIS A 317 -24.25 -3.96 9.72
CA HIS A 317 -23.32 -5.09 9.71
C HIS A 317 -23.70 -6.14 10.77
N LYS A 318 -23.83 -7.41 10.37
CA LYS A 318 -24.36 -8.48 11.24
C LYS A 318 -23.26 -9.35 11.84
N TRP A 319 -23.06 -9.18 13.14
CA TRP A 319 -22.10 -9.89 13.97
C TRP A 319 -22.61 -11.27 14.39
N PRO A 320 -21.74 -12.30 14.43
CA PRO A 320 -22.08 -13.62 14.96
C PRO A 320 -22.02 -13.61 16.49
N VAL A 321 -23.10 -13.20 17.14
CA VAL A 321 -23.24 -13.18 18.60
C VAL A 321 -23.62 -14.57 19.11
N LEU A 322 -22.83 -15.12 20.04
CA LEU A 322 -23.15 -16.32 20.79
C LEU A 322 -24.27 -16.02 21.78
N THR A 323 -25.37 -16.75 21.64
CA THR A 323 -26.52 -16.66 22.54
C THR A 323 -26.38 -17.63 23.72
N LEU A 324 -27.19 -17.44 24.76
CA LEU A 324 -27.09 -18.21 26.01
C LEU A 324 -27.38 -19.71 25.83
N ASP A 325 -28.16 -20.08 24.81
CA ASP A 325 -28.46 -21.48 24.48
C ASP A 325 -27.33 -22.18 23.69
N GLY A 326 -26.21 -21.48 23.45
CA GLY A 326 -25.05 -21.99 22.71
C GLY A 326 -25.14 -21.84 21.19
N THR A 327 -26.24 -21.29 20.65
CA THR A 327 -26.39 -21.01 19.22
C THR A 327 -25.83 -19.63 18.84
N VAL A 328 -25.52 -19.42 17.56
CA VAL A 328 -25.07 -18.11 17.06
C VAL A 328 -26.17 -17.40 16.31
N LYS A 329 -26.43 -16.17 16.74
CA LYS A 329 -27.39 -15.25 16.10
C LYS A 329 -26.65 -14.13 15.39
N ARG A 330 -27.12 -13.80 14.18
CA ARG A 330 -26.63 -12.65 13.39
C ARG A 330 -27.29 -11.36 13.91
N THR A 331 -26.56 -10.61 14.73
CA THR A 331 -27.04 -9.38 15.35
C THR A 331 -26.42 -8.16 14.67
N PRO A 332 -27.22 -7.22 14.14
CA PRO A 332 -26.67 -6.02 13.51
C PRO A 332 -25.93 -5.15 14.55
N THR A 333 -24.93 -4.38 14.10
CA THR A 333 -24.17 -3.43 14.94
C THR A 333 -25.08 -2.54 15.78
N SER A 334 -26.18 -2.06 15.18
CA SER A 334 -27.20 -1.25 15.84
C SER A 334 -27.88 -1.89 17.05
N SER A 335 -27.82 -3.22 17.15
CA SER A 335 -28.49 -4.02 18.19
C SER A 335 -27.52 -4.77 19.10
N LEU A 336 -26.20 -4.57 18.93
CA LEU A 336 -25.20 -5.15 19.83
C LEU A 336 -25.31 -4.56 21.23
N LYS A 337 -25.11 -5.40 22.24
CA LYS A 337 -25.07 -5.02 23.65
C LYS A 337 -23.72 -5.35 24.25
N ARG A 338 -23.28 -4.52 25.19
CA ARG A 338 -22.06 -4.79 25.97
C ARG A 338 -22.21 -6.14 26.67
N GLY A 339 -21.20 -7.01 26.51
CA GLY A 339 -21.22 -8.37 27.04
C GLY A 339 -21.64 -9.44 26.02
N ASP A 340 -22.14 -9.04 24.84
CA ASP A 340 -22.35 -9.96 23.73
C ASP A 340 -21.03 -10.63 23.35
N LYS A 341 -21.01 -11.97 23.30
CA LYS A 341 -19.82 -12.74 22.95
C LYS A 341 -19.80 -12.99 21.45
N ILE A 342 -18.84 -12.42 20.73
CA ILE A 342 -18.63 -12.74 19.31
C ILE A 342 -17.76 -13.99 19.20
N VAL A 343 -18.25 -15.00 18.49
CA VAL A 343 -17.47 -16.23 18.28
C VAL A 343 -16.34 -15.92 17.29
N LYS A 344 -15.15 -16.50 17.46
CA LYS A 344 -13.98 -16.35 16.56
C LYS A 344 -13.75 -17.59 15.69
N PRO A 345 -13.25 -17.47 14.44
CA PRO A 345 -12.97 -18.62 13.58
C PRO A 345 -11.98 -19.59 14.22
N ARG A 346 -12.30 -20.89 14.19
CA ARG A 346 -11.33 -21.93 14.54
C ARG A 346 -10.43 -22.21 13.33
N VAL A 347 -9.35 -21.46 13.20
CA VAL A 347 -8.30 -21.80 12.23
C VAL A 347 -7.50 -22.97 12.83
N ARG A 348 -7.81 -24.21 12.43
CA ARG A 348 -7.20 -25.44 12.98
C ARG A 348 -5.71 -25.63 12.61
N ARG A 349 -5.10 -24.71 11.86
CA ARG A 349 -3.67 -24.73 11.53
C ARG A 349 -3.06 -23.37 11.81
N THR A 350 -2.37 -23.26 12.93
CA THR A 350 -1.25 -22.33 13.08
C THR A 350 -0.12 -22.86 12.22
N LEU A 351 0.27 -22.13 11.17
CA LEU A 351 1.51 -22.40 10.45
C LEU A 351 2.66 -21.87 11.31
N GLY A 352 3.48 -22.78 11.84
CA GLY A 352 4.76 -22.43 12.43
C GLY A 352 5.79 -22.17 11.32
N PHE A 353 6.68 -21.19 11.52
CA PHE A 353 7.78 -20.95 10.61
C PHE A 353 8.75 -22.14 10.60
N GLY A 354 9.13 -22.61 9.39
CA GLY A 354 10.34 -23.41 9.17
C GLY A 354 10.27 -24.94 9.34
N THR A 355 9.10 -25.59 9.38
CA THR A 355 9.09 -27.07 9.52
C THR A 355 8.18 -27.86 8.58
N LEU A 356 7.35 -27.23 7.74
CA LEU A 356 6.50 -27.91 6.75
C LEU A 356 6.23 -27.03 5.52
N GLY A 357 6.41 -27.59 4.33
CA GLY A 357 6.07 -27.00 3.04
C GLY A 357 7.04 -27.44 1.94
N SER A 358 6.59 -27.54 0.69
CA SER A 358 7.50 -27.66 -0.45
C SER A 358 8.26 -26.34 -0.67
N PHE A 359 9.38 -26.37 -1.41
CA PHE A 359 10.09 -25.16 -1.81
C PHE A 359 9.15 -24.15 -2.47
N ASP A 360 8.25 -24.61 -3.34
CA ASP A 360 7.27 -23.78 -4.04
C ASP A 360 6.25 -23.14 -3.08
N GLU A 361 5.85 -23.84 -2.02
CA GLU A 361 4.97 -23.29 -0.97
C GLU A 361 5.69 -22.24 -0.10
N GLY A 362 6.97 -22.46 0.18
CA GLY A 362 7.83 -21.48 0.83
C GLY A 362 8.03 -20.22 -0.02
N VAL A 363 8.23 -20.38 -1.34
CA VAL A 363 8.32 -19.29 -2.31
C VAL A 363 7.00 -18.53 -2.37
N PHE A 364 5.87 -19.23 -2.42
CA PHE A 364 4.55 -18.61 -2.45
C PHE A 364 4.25 -17.78 -1.19
N ILE A 365 4.55 -18.33 -0.01
CA ILE A 365 4.38 -17.62 1.26
C ILE A 365 5.37 -16.45 1.41
N GLY A 366 6.65 -16.64 1.07
CA GLY A 366 7.66 -15.57 1.09
C GLY A 366 7.36 -14.45 0.10
N THR A 367 6.73 -14.77 -1.03
CA THR A 367 6.29 -13.80 -2.05
C THR A 367 5.02 -13.06 -1.62
N LEU A 368 4.14 -13.69 -0.84
CA LEU A 368 2.91 -13.09 -0.31
C LEU A 368 3.13 -12.15 0.88
N TYR A 369 4.14 -12.42 1.73
CA TYR A 369 4.39 -11.66 2.96
C TYR A 369 5.59 -10.70 2.89
N GLY A 370 6.38 -10.72 1.81
CA GLY A 370 7.46 -9.78 1.53
C GLY A 370 8.87 -10.38 1.71
N SER A 371 9.65 -10.25 0.62
CA SER A 371 11.08 -10.57 0.38
C SER A 371 11.57 -12.02 0.29
N GLY A 372 10.95 -12.86 -0.54
CA GLY A 372 11.54 -14.16 -0.89
C GLY A 372 12.47 -14.11 -2.11
N TYR A 373 13.79 -14.19 -1.89
CA TYR A 373 14.72 -14.81 -2.85
C TYR A 373 15.63 -15.79 -2.09
N ILE A 374 16.13 -16.83 -2.78
CA ILE A 374 17.36 -17.56 -2.39
C ILE A 374 18.26 -17.68 -3.62
N SER A 375 19.56 -17.46 -3.38
CA SER A 375 20.70 -17.53 -4.31
C SER A 375 21.02 -18.96 -4.76
N GLY A 376 21.58 -19.07 -5.96
CA GLY A 376 21.89 -20.36 -6.59
C GLY A 376 23.06 -21.12 -5.97
N ASN A 377 22.87 -22.42 -5.81
CA ASN A 377 23.59 -23.48 -6.53
C ASN A 377 22.97 -24.81 -6.09
N ILE A 378 22.39 -25.54 -7.04
CA ILE A 378 22.10 -26.96 -6.90
C ILE A 378 22.68 -27.58 -8.16
N ASP A 379 23.62 -28.50 -7.98
CA ASP A 379 24.38 -29.21 -9.03
C ASP A 379 23.55 -29.71 -10.21
#